data_AF-A0A0Q9LPL6-F1
#
_entry.id   AF-A0A0Q9LPL6-F1
#
_cell.length_a   1.000
_cell.length_b   1.000
_cell.length_c   1.000
_cell.angle_alpha   90.00
_cell.angle_beta   90.00
_cell.angle_gamma   90.00
#
_symmetry.space_group_name_H-M   'P 1'
#
loop_
_entity.id
_entity.type
_entity.pdbx_description
1 polymer ?
#
loop_
_entity_poly.entity_id
_entity_poly.type
_entity_poly.pdbx_seq_one_letter_code
_entity_poly.pdbx_strand_id
1 'polypeptide(L)'
;MKKTKLPGDNISLKTKKTEDPLVMQWLNMQTNLMDSLRYLVENEIMLNGVRNLQAFVPMERNMLQGSPALQQPSEYRPHAAGMEQMAAAAEDAKDVEIAEEAPAAPAFEPVIDEEIDDDDIEAWS
;
A
#
# COMPACT_ATOMS: atom_id res chain seq x y z
N MET A 1 19.66 6.69 -26.29
CA MET A 1 19.09 5.70 -25.34
C MET A 1 18.20 6.45 -24.36
N LYS A 2 17.01 5.94 -24.01
CA LYS A 2 16.17 6.57 -22.98
C LYS A 2 16.91 6.45 -21.64
N LYS A 3 16.98 7.53 -20.86
CA LYS A 3 17.61 7.49 -19.53
C LYS A 3 16.87 6.45 -18.66
N THR A 4 17.62 5.57 -18.00
CA THR A 4 17.07 4.64 -17.01
C THR A 4 16.49 5.45 -15.85
N LYS A 5 15.26 5.12 -15.46
CA LYS A 5 14.57 5.77 -14.35
C LYS A 5 14.97 5.11 -13.04
N LEU A 6 15.23 5.91 -12.02
CA LEU A 6 15.52 5.47 -10.66
C LEU A 6 14.27 5.64 -9.76
N PRO A 7 14.20 4.94 -8.62
CA PRO A 7 13.17 5.20 -7.62
C PRO A 7 13.14 6.68 -7.23
N GLY A 8 11.94 7.28 -7.18
CA GLY A 8 11.75 8.71 -6.93
C GLY A 8 11.79 9.60 -8.18
N ASP A 9 12.18 9.06 -9.35
CA ASP A 9 12.13 9.83 -10.59
C ASP A 9 10.69 10.10 -11.03
N ASN A 10 10.45 11.31 -11.55
CA ASN A 10 9.16 11.69 -12.09
C ASN A 10 8.83 10.93 -13.39
N ILE A 11 7.59 10.46 -13.46
CA ILE A 11 6.95 9.88 -14.65
C ILE A 11 5.68 10.70 -14.93
N SER A 12 5.61 11.29 -16.13
CA SER A 12 4.43 12.05 -16.55
C SER A 12 3.49 11.17 -17.37
N LEU A 13 2.24 11.05 -16.91
CA LEU A 13 1.15 10.41 -17.63
C LEU A 13 0.23 11.51 -18.19
N LYS A 14 -0.08 11.46 -19.49
CA LYS A 14 -1.07 12.33 -20.13
C LYS A 14 -2.01 11.48 -20.98
N THR A 15 -3.30 11.57 -20.71
CA THR A 15 -4.33 10.87 -21.49
C THR A 15 -4.54 11.54 -22.84
N LYS A 16 -5.07 10.78 -23.80
CA LYS A 16 -5.43 11.32 -25.12
C LYS A 16 -6.80 11.97 -25.07
N LYS A 17 -7.08 12.89 -26.00
CA LYS A 17 -8.43 13.49 -26.14
C LYS A 17 -9.48 12.46 -26.59
N THR A 18 -9.03 11.40 -27.26
CA THR A 18 -9.86 10.31 -27.77
C THR A 18 -9.69 9.05 -26.92
N GLU A 19 -9.39 9.21 -25.63
CA GLU A 19 -9.30 8.08 -24.70
C GLU A 19 -10.69 7.44 -24.54
N ASP A 20 -10.71 6.14 -24.27
CA ASP A 20 -11.97 5.42 -24.06
C ASP A 20 -12.71 5.96 -22.81
N PRO A 21 -14.02 6.24 -22.89
CA PRO A 21 -14.79 6.77 -21.76
C PRO A 21 -14.73 5.89 -20.51
N LEU A 22 -14.69 4.56 -20.65
CA LEU A 22 -14.59 3.64 -19.52
C LEU A 22 -13.21 3.69 -18.87
N VAL A 23 -12.15 3.90 -19.66
CA VAL A 23 -10.80 4.13 -19.11
C VAL A 23 -10.79 5.42 -18.30
N MET A 24 -11.40 6.49 -18.82
CA MET A 24 -11.51 7.76 -18.10
C MET A 24 -12.35 7.62 -16.82
N GLN A 25 -13.46 6.87 -16.87
CA GLN A 25 -14.29 6.59 -15.70
C GLN A 25 -13.49 5.81 -14.64
N TRP A 26 -12.80 4.74 -15.04
CA TRP A 26 -11.96 3.95 -14.14
C TRP A 26 -10.88 4.83 -13.48
N LEU A 27 -10.19 5.68 -14.25
CA LEU A 27 -9.18 6.61 -13.73
C LEU A 27 -9.77 7.54 -12.66
N ASN A 28 -10.96 8.09 -12.91
CA ASN A 28 -11.63 9.00 -11.99
C ASN A 28 -12.19 8.32 -10.74
N MET A 29 -12.34 6.99 -10.73
CA MET A 29 -12.78 6.22 -9.56
C MET A 29 -11.64 5.90 -8.59
N GLN A 30 -10.38 6.15 -8.96
CA GLN A 30 -9.24 5.85 -8.10
C GLN A 30 -9.03 6.95 -7.06
N THR A 31 -8.99 6.58 -5.77
CA THR A 31 -8.58 7.48 -4.69
C THR A 31 -7.06 7.72 -4.70
N ASN A 32 -6.29 6.70 -5.09
CA ASN A 32 -4.85 6.79 -5.30
C ASN A 32 -4.44 6.11 -6.61
N LEU A 33 -4.32 6.90 -7.68
CA LEU A 33 -3.98 6.38 -9.01
C LEU A 33 -2.61 5.70 -9.05
N MET A 34 -1.61 6.19 -8.32
CA MET A 34 -0.25 5.65 -8.38
C MET A 34 -0.16 4.25 -7.79
N ASP A 35 -0.94 3.98 -6.74
CA ASP A 35 -1.00 2.65 -6.13
C ASP A 35 -1.73 1.65 -7.02
N SER A 36 -2.87 2.04 -7.60
CA SER A 36 -3.58 1.21 -8.59
C SER A 36 -2.69 0.89 -9.79
N LEU A 37 -1.90 1.84 -10.29
CA LEU A 37 -0.94 1.59 -11.36
C LEU A 37 0.20 0.65 -10.92
N ARG A 38 0.71 0.79 -9.70
CA ARG A 38 1.73 -0.11 -9.15
C ARG A 38 1.23 -1.56 -9.11
N TYR A 39 0.02 -1.78 -8.59
CA TYR A 39 -0.61 -3.10 -8.56
C TYR A 39 -0.71 -3.73 -9.96
N LEU A 40 -1.18 -2.97 -10.96
CA LEU A 40 -1.31 -3.48 -12.33
C LEU A 40 0.06 -3.84 -12.95
N VAL A 41 1.09 -3.03 -12.68
CA VAL A 41 2.46 -3.28 -13.14
C VAL A 41 3.05 -4.51 -12.46
N GLU A 42 2.89 -4.64 -11.15
CA GLU A 42 3.35 -5.80 -10.37
C GLU A 42 2.70 -7.09 -10.86
N ASN A 43 1.40 -7.06 -11.15
CA ASN A 43 0.69 -8.21 -11.71
C ASN A 43 1.23 -8.62 -13.10
N GLU A 44 1.53 -7.66 -13.98
CA GLU A 44 2.18 -7.97 -15.27
C GLU A 44 3.58 -8.56 -15.06
N ILE A 45 4.38 -7.99 -14.15
CA ILE A 45 5.72 -8.49 -13.85
C ILE A 45 5.66 -9.91 -13.26
N MET A 46 4.68 -10.20 -12.40
CA MET A 46 4.50 -11.52 -11.81
C MET A 46 4.16 -12.56 -12.87
N LEU A 47 3.24 -12.24 -13.79
CA LEU A 47 2.77 -13.19 -14.80
C LEU A 47 3.74 -13.37 -15.96
N ASN A 48 4.48 -12.32 -16.31
CA ASN A 48 5.22 -12.27 -17.57
C ASN A 48 6.69 -11.83 -17.44
N GLY A 49 7.13 -11.47 -16.24
CA GLY A 49 8.45 -10.90 -15.98
C GLY A 49 8.59 -9.45 -16.44
N VAL A 50 9.79 -8.89 -16.25
CA VAL A 50 10.12 -7.53 -16.68
C VAL A 50 10.38 -7.52 -18.20
N ARG A 51 9.45 -6.94 -18.98
CA ARG A 51 9.55 -6.85 -20.44
C ARG A 51 8.93 -5.57 -20.99
N ASN A 52 9.27 -5.24 -22.24
CA ASN A 52 8.61 -4.13 -22.94
C ASN A 52 7.21 -4.55 -23.39
N LEU A 53 6.19 -4.25 -22.59
CA LEU A 53 4.81 -4.65 -22.84
C LEU A 53 4.31 -4.26 -24.23
N GLN A 54 4.73 -3.11 -24.77
CA GLN A 54 4.31 -2.64 -26.10
C GLN A 54 4.69 -3.58 -27.25
N ALA A 55 5.69 -4.44 -27.06
CA ALA A 55 6.08 -5.43 -28.07
C ALA A 55 5.15 -6.66 -28.12
N PHE A 56 4.32 -6.87 -27.09
CA PHE A 56 3.48 -8.06 -26.92
C PHE A 56 1.98 -7.76 -26.99
N VAL A 57 1.61 -6.49 -27.11
CA VAL A 57 0.22 -6.02 -27.09
C VAL A 57 -0.10 -5.25 -28.36
N PRO A 58 -1.31 -5.38 -28.92
CA PRO A 58 -1.73 -4.58 -30.06
C PRO A 58 -1.67 -3.08 -29.76
N MET A 59 -1.25 -2.29 -30.75
CA MET A 59 -1.16 -0.84 -30.64
C MET A 59 -2.55 -0.18 -30.59
N GLU A 60 -3.52 -0.76 -31.28
CA GLU A 60 -4.92 -0.34 -31.25
C GLU A 60 -5.74 -1.33 -30.42
N ARG A 61 -6.47 -0.81 -29.43
CA ARG A 61 -7.30 -1.63 -28.53
C ARG A 61 -8.70 -1.02 -28.46
N ASN A 62 -9.66 -1.65 -29.13
CA ASN A 62 -11.08 -1.26 -29.10
C ASN A 62 -11.94 -2.29 -28.34
N MET A 63 -11.34 -3.00 -27.38
CA MET A 63 -11.98 -4.11 -26.67
C MET A 63 -13.15 -3.66 -25.76
N LEU A 64 -13.16 -2.40 -25.32
CA LEU A 64 -14.14 -1.86 -24.38
C LEU A 64 -15.36 -1.22 -25.06
N GLN A 65 -15.28 -0.90 -26.36
CA GLN A 65 -16.35 -0.20 -27.10
C GLN A 65 -17.58 -1.07 -27.41
N GLY A 66 -17.55 -2.38 -27.13
CA GLY A 66 -18.63 -3.32 -27.47
C GLY A 66 -19.34 -4.00 -26.30
N SER A 67 -19.00 -3.68 -25.04
CA SER A 67 -19.50 -4.41 -23.87
C SER A 67 -20.55 -3.59 -23.10
N PRO A 68 -21.86 -3.78 -23.33
CA PRO A 68 -22.91 -3.09 -22.59
C PRO A 68 -22.92 -3.44 -21.09
N ALA A 69 -22.27 -4.54 -20.69
CA ALA A 69 -22.17 -4.98 -19.30
C ALA A 69 -21.25 -4.10 -18.43
N LEU A 70 -20.31 -3.34 -19.02
CA LEU A 70 -19.32 -2.55 -18.27
C LEU A 70 -19.74 -1.08 -18.05
N GLN A 71 -20.86 -0.65 -18.64
CA GLN A 71 -21.36 0.73 -18.52
C GLN A 71 -22.20 0.98 -17.27
N GLN A 72 -22.43 -0.05 -16.44
CA GLN A 72 -23.18 0.13 -15.20
C GLN A 72 -22.26 0.75 -14.12
N PRO A 73 -22.74 1.76 -13.38
CA PRO A 73 -21.98 2.31 -12.26
C PRO A 73 -21.76 1.20 -11.23
N SER A 74 -20.51 0.81 -11.01
CA SER A 74 -20.17 -0.14 -9.96
C SER A 74 -20.44 0.52 -8.60
N GLU A 75 -21.44 0.04 -7.88
CA GLU A 75 -21.62 0.42 -6.48
C GLU A 75 -20.34 0.05 -5.70
N TYR A 76 -19.75 1.05 -5.04
CA TYR A 76 -18.57 0.86 -4.21
C TYR A 76 -18.92 -0.06 -3.03
N ARG A 77 -18.42 -1.30 -3.05
CA ARG A 77 -18.51 -2.20 -1.90
C ARG A 77 -17.19 -2.12 -1.12
N PRO A 78 -17.13 -1.43 0.02
CA PRO A 78 -15.93 -1.43 0.84
C PRO A 78 -15.62 -2.85 1.31
N HIS A 79 -14.37 -3.28 1.16
CA HIS A 79 -13.87 -4.54 1.72
C HIS A 79 -13.62 -4.35 3.22
N ALA A 80 -14.69 -4.25 4.02
CA ALA A 80 -14.64 -4.10 5.48
C ALA A 80 -14.53 -5.46 6.20
N ALA A 81 -13.82 -6.44 5.63
CA ALA A 81 -13.72 -7.79 6.19
C ALA A 81 -12.28 -8.08 6.63
N GLY A 82 -11.85 -7.49 7.75
CA GLY A 82 -10.51 -7.75 8.29
C GLY A 82 -10.28 -7.39 9.76
N MET A 83 -11.12 -6.57 10.40
CA MET A 83 -10.86 -6.10 11.78
C MET A 83 -11.64 -6.83 12.89
N GLU A 84 -12.62 -7.68 12.57
CA GLU A 84 -13.47 -8.31 13.61
C GLU A 84 -12.93 -9.64 14.18
N GLN A 85 -11.84 -10.20 13.63
CA GLN A 85 -11.38 -11.53 14.06
C GLN A 85 -10.37 -11.53 15.23
N MET A 86 -9.95 -10.37 15.76
CA MET A 86 -9.04 -10.31 16.92
C MET A 86 -9.73 -10.08 18.28
N ALA A 87 -11.02 -9.75 18.31
CA ALA A 87 -11.71 -9.46 19.58
C ALA A 87 -12.30 -10.71 20.29
N ALA A 88 -12.44 -11.85 19.59
CA ALA A 88 -13.15 -13.01 20.11
C ALA A 88 -12.28 -14.07 20.82
N ALA A 89 -10.96 -13.85 20.95
CA ALA A 89 -10.04 -14.85 21.51
C ALA A 89 -9.63 -14.58 22.98
N ALA A 90 -10.29 -13.66 23.68
CA ALA A 90 -9.89 -13.22 25.03
C ALA A 90 -10.74 -13.80 26.19
N GLU A 91 -11.77 -14.61 25.93
CA GLU A 91 -12.74 -15.01 26.98
C GLU A 91 -12.67 -16.47 27.46
N ASP A 92 -11.65 -17.26 27.09
CA ASP A 92 -11.58 -18.67 27.53
C ASP A 92 -10.18 -19.05 28.06
N ALA A 93 -9.87 -18.56 29.27
CA ALA A 93 -8.81 -19.08 30.14
C ALA A 93 -9.01 -18.58 31.58
N LYS A 94 -10.02 -19.12 32.26
CA LYS A 94 -10.07 -19.13 33.74
C LYS A 94 -10.05 -20.59 34.21
N ASP A 95 -9.31 -20.78 35.31
CA ASP A 95 -9.24 -21.96 36.17
C ASP A 95 -8.15 -23.01 35.88
N VAL A 96 -6.92 -22.70 36.31
CA VAL A 96 -6.13 -23.60 37.17
C VAL A 96 -5.44 -22.77 38.26
N GLU A 97 -6.04 -22.72 39.46
CA GLU A 97 -5.38 -22.33 40.71
C GLU A 97 -4.50 -23.47 41.23
N ILE A 98 -3.19 -23.23 41.45
CA ILE A 98 -2.42 -23.88 42.53
C ILE A 98 -1.38 -22.90 43.10
N ALA A 99 -1.62 -22.51 44.36
CA ALA A 99 -0.71 -22.20 45.48
C ALA A 99 0.41 -21.14 45.35
N GLU A 100 0.12 -19.97 45.94
CA GLU A 100 0.91 -19.20 46.91
C GLU A 100 2.40 -19.56 47.14
N GLU A 101 3.33 -18.70 46.65
CA GLU A 101 4.49 -18.22 47.41
C GLU A 101 5.10 -16.99 46.70
N ALA A 102 5.22 -15.85 47.39
CA ALA A 102 5.86 -14.64 46.88
C ALA A 102 7.39 -14.77 46.87
N PRO A 103 8.08 -14.25 45.84
CA PRO A 103 9.12 -13.28 46.17
C PRO A 103 9.27 -12.12 45.16
N ALA A 104 9.49 -10.93 45.74
CA ALA A 104 10.34 -9.83 45.29
C ALA A 104 10.35 -9.42 43.80
N ALA A 105 9.82 -8.22 43.54
CA ALA A 105 10.01 -7.48 42.30
C ALA A 105 11.51 -7.25 41.99
N PRO A 106 11.96 -7.44 40.73
CA PRO A 106 13.24 -6.91 40.28
C PRO A 106 13.12 -5.40 40.04
N ALA A 107 14.05 -4.66 40.65
CA ALA A 107 14.20 -3.21 40.57
C ALA A 107 14.33 -2.72 39.12
N PHE A 108 13.58 -1.66 38.78
CA PHE A 108 13.92 -0.80 37.64
C PHE A 108 15.03 0.15 38.08
N GLU A 109 16.21 0.04 37.46
CA GLU A 109 17.27 1.03 37.59
C GLU A 109 16.86 2.33 36.88
N PRO A 110 17.07 3.52 37.48
CA PRO A 110 16.86 4.79 36.78
C PRO A 110 17.99 4.99 35.76
N VAL A 111 17.66 5.00 34.47
CA VAL A 111 18.56 5.53 33.44
C VAL A 111 18.58 7.06 33.60
N ILE A 112 19.57 7.50 34.37
CA ILE A 112 20.28 8.78 34.34
C ILE A 112 19.91 9.69 33.15
N ASP A 113 19.47 10.91 33.50
CA ASP A 113 19.47 12.09 32.64
C ASP A 113 20.88 12.26 32.04
N GLU A 114 21.00 12.09 30.73
CA GLU A 114 22.18 12.58 29.99
C GLU A 114 22.10 14.12 29.99
N GLU A 115 22.91 14.75 30.84
CA GLU A 115 23.19 16.18 30.80
C GLU A 115 23.65 16.53 29.37
N ILE A 116 22.81 17.26 28.65
CA ILE A 116 23.18 17.92 27.39
C ILE A 116 24.25 18.95 27.76
N ASP A 117 25.50 18.69 27.35
CA ASP A 117 26.62 19.61 27.53
C ASP A 117 26.50 20.75 26.50
N ASP A 118 26.46 22.00 26.97
CA ASP A 118 26.25 23.20 26.13
C ASP A 118 27.38 23.41 25.09
N ASP A 119 28.48 22.65 25.18
CA ASP A 119 29.62 22.66 24.24
C ASP A 119 29.32 21.97 22.88
N ASP A 120 28.25 21.18 22.73
CA ASP A 120 27.90 20.50 21.46
C ASP A 120 27.20 21.44 20.43
N ILE A 121 26.77 22.64 20.85
CA ILE A 121 26.07 23.60 19.98
C ILE A 121 27.03 24.48 19.14
N GLU A 122 28.29 24.63 19.53
CA GLU A 122 29.23 25.53 18.82
C GLU A 122 29.92 24.87 17.60
N ALA A 123 29.81 23.55 17.42
CA ALA A 123 30.40 22.87 16.27
C ALA A 123 29.65 23.11 14.92
N TRP A 124 28.55 23.87 14.96
CA TRP A 124 27.68 24.15 13.81
C TRP A 124 27.42 25.65 13.56
N SER A 125 28.31 26.55 14.03
CA SER A 125 28.29 27.98 13.65
C SER A 125 29.41 28.36 12.68
#